data_AF-A0A816HXS0-F1
#
_entry.id   AF-A0A816HXS0-F1
#
_cell.length_a   1.000
_cell.length_b   1.000
_cell.length_c   1.000
_cell.angle_alpha   90.00
_cell.angle_beta   90.00
_cell.angle_gamma   90.00
#
_symmetry.space_group_name_H-M   'P 1'
#
loop_
_entity.id
_entity.type
_entity.pdbx_description
1 polymer ?
#
loop_
_entity_poly.entity_id
_entity_poly.type
_entity_poly.pdbx_seq_one_letter_code
_entity_poly.pdbx_strand_id
1 'polypeptide(L)'
;YTYYKGFARLSDTQFIGYGQFVDAADEDKREGIHMYNLGDWNASRPTYVDSCSFDGGSYSAIGLWDTNGVPITNNVVYNTYQSGIVTTGQNNIIDHNLVSTVYWSGTAQPAYAAFDINYDGAIMSRDATSVVMT
;
A
#
# COMPACT_ATOMS: atom_id res chain seq x y z
N TYR A 1 -20.96 -14.84 15.82
CA TYR A 1 -20.19 -13.63 16.22
C TYR A 1 -20.43 -12.56 15.17
N THR A 2 -20.87 -11.37 15.57
CA THR A 2 -21.00 -10.23 14.64
C THR A 2 -19.63 -9.58 14.50
N TYR A 3 -18.98 -9.76 13.36
CA TYR A 3 -17.67 -9.16 13.08
C TYR A 3 -17.89 -7.72 12.61
N TYR A 4 -17.62 -6.73 13.47
CA TYR A 4 -17.73 -5.32 13.06
C TYR A 4 -16.46 -4.93 12.32
N LYS A 5 -16.55 -4.74 10.99
CA LYS A 5 -15.45 -4.20 10.20
C LYS A 5 -15.37 -2.68 10.37
N GLY A 6 -14.15 -2.19 10.59
CA GLY A 6 -13.86 -0.75 10.66
C GLY A 6 -13.99 -0.07 9.29
N PHE A 7 -13.91 1.25 9.28
CA PHE A 7 -13.74 2.05 8.07
C PHE A 7 -12.81 3.22 8.38
N ALA A 8 -12.07 3.71 7.38
CA ALA A 8 -11.10 4.78 7.54
C ALA A 8 -11.16 5.74 6.36
N ARG A 9 -11.22 7.05 6.66
CA ARG A 9 -11.26 8.12 5.66
C ARG A 9 -10.07 9.02 5.94
N LEU A 10 -9.08 8.95 5.08
CA LEU A 10 -7.84 9.71 5.22
C LEU A 10 -7.80 10.69 4.05
N SER A 11 -7.78 11.99 4.37
CA SER A 11 -7.60 13.04 3.38
C SER A 11 -6.69 14.15 3.85
N ASP A 12 -6.07 14.86 2.90
CA ASP A 12 -5.34 16.11 3.12
C ASP A 12 -4.25 16.01 4.20
N THR A 13 -3.64 14.84 4.31
CA THR A 13 -2.70 14.50 5.38
C THR A 13 -1.35 14.11 4.80
N GLN A 14 -0.28 14.60 5.41
CA GLN A 14 1.08 14.18 5.10
C GLN A 14 1.59 13.17 6.14
N PHE A 15 2.13 12.05 5.66
CA PHE A 15 2.83 11.04 6.43
C PHE A 15 4.33 11.15 6.14
N ILE A 16 5.15 11.34 7.18
CA ILE A 16 6.61 11.50 7.07
C ILE A 16 7.29 10.40 7.89
N GLY A 17 8.29 9.73 7.32
CA GLY A 17 9.06 8.71 8.05
C GLY A 17 8.21 7.51 8.48
N TYR A 18 7.22 7.13 7.66
CA TYR A 18 6.25 6.10 7.98
C TYR A 18 6.79 4.68 7.77
N GLY A 19 6.00 3.73 8.26
CA GLY A 19 6.32 2.31 8.24
C GLY A 19 7.50 1.97 9.14
N GLN A 20 7.95 0.72 9.08
CA GLN A 20 9.13 0.28 9.81
C GLN A 20 9.95 -0.64 8.92
N PHE A 21 11.25 -0.37 8.83
CA PHE A 21 12.16 -1.21 8.08
C PHE A 21 12.28 -2.57 8.76
N VAL A 22 12.14 -3.62 7.98
CA VAL A 22 12.54 -4.96 8.41
C VAL A 22 13.05 -5.77 7.24
N ASP A 23 14.07 -6.56 7.52
CA ASP A 23 14.74 -7.44 6.58
C ASP A 23 14.63 -8.89 7.09
N ALA A 24 13.41 -9.43 7.11
CA ALA A 24 13.17 -10.84 7.39
C ALA A 24 12.05 -11.41 6.52
N ALA A 25 12.10 -12.72 6.30
CA ALA A 25 11.02 -13.46 5.65
C ALA A 25 9.83 -13.62 6.60
N ASP A 26 8.61 -13.61 6.05
CA ASP A 26 7.35 -13.85 6.78
C ASP A 26 7.03 -12.87 7.92
N GLU A 27 7.39 -11.60 7.73
CA GLU A 27 7.10 -10.53 8.68
C GLU A 27 5.68 -9.96 8.57
N ASP A 28 5.18 -9.46 9.70
CA ASP A 28 4.00 -8.61 9.75
C ASP A 28 4.16 -7.40 8.83
N LYS A 29 3.07 -7.02 8.18
CA LYS A 29 3.06 -5.89 7.26
C LYS A 29 3.18 -4.57 8.03
N ARG A 30 4.13 -3.73 7.60
CA ARG A 30 4.50 -2.47 8.29
C ARG A 30 4.38 -1.26 7.37
N GLU A 31 3.39 -1.25 6.48
CA GLU A 31 3.09 -0.09 5.63
C GLU A 31 2.76 1.16 6.46
N GLY A 32 2.86 2.34 5.85
CA GLY A 32 2.36 3.56 6.46
C GLY A 32 0.86 3.51 6.77
N ILE A 33 0.08 2.98 5.82
CA ILE A 33 -1.33 2.64 6.00
C ILE A 33 -1.53 1.17 5.61
N HIS A 34 -1.97 0.36 6.57
CA HIS A 34 -2.29 -1.04 6.38
C HIS A 34 -3.82 -1.25 6.49
N MET A 35 -4.47 -1.59 5.37
CA MET A 35 -5.88 -1.97 5.34
C MET A 35 -6.01 -3.46 5.05
N TYR A 36 -6.55 -4.22 6.01
CA TYR A 36 -6.60 -5.67 5.97
C TYR A 36 -8.00 -6.21 6.23
N ASN A 37 -8.45 -7.12 5.36
CA ASN A 37 -9.71 -7.85 5.49
C ASN A 37 -10.92 -6.94 5.75
N LEU A 38 -11.00 -5.80 5.05
CA LEU A 38 -12.17 -4.92 5.12
C LEU A 38 -13.34 -5.48 4.29
N GLY A 39 -13.09 -6.47 3.42
CA GLY A 39 -14.10 -6.97 2.49
C GLY A 39 -14.48 -5.90 1.47
N ASP A 40 -15.76 -5.85 1.09
CA ASP A 40 -16.25 -4.93 0.06
C ASP A 40 -16.45 -3.52 0.61
N TRP A 41 -15.97 -2.54 -0.17
CA TRP A 41 -16.22 -1.12 0.06
C TRP A 41 -17.72 -0.85 0.19
N ASN A 42 -18.06 0.03 1.14
CA ASN A 42 -19.44 0.33 1.51
C ASN A 42 -19.68 1.84 1.48
N ALA A 43 -20.60 2.29 0.63
CA ALA A 43 -20.94 3.71 0.50
C ALA A 43 -21.45 4.35 1.81
N SER A 44 -22.10 3.58 2.69
CA SER A 44 -22.60 4.07 3.98
C SER A 44 -21.49 4.20 5.04
N ARG A 45 -20.36 3.51 4.84
CA ARG A 45 -19.18 3.51 5.73
C ARG A 45 -17.91 3.49 4.87
N PRO A 46 -17.65 4.55 4.09
CA PRO A 46 -16.64 4.50 3.06
C PRO A 46 -15.25 4.43 3.68
N THR A 47 -14.39 3.64 3.05
CA THR A 47 -12.95 3.63 3.29
C THR A 47 -12.25 4.22 2.08
N TYR A 48 -11.30 5.12 2.27
CA TYR A 48 -10.48 5.69 1.20
C TYR A 48 -9.21 6.34 1.74
N VAL A 49 -8.24 6.53 0.83
CA VAL A 49 -7.09 7.43 1.02
C VAL A 49 -7.08 8.39 -0.16
N ASP A 50 -7.36 9.67 0.09
CA ASP A 50 -7.45 10.68 -0.96
C ASP A 50 -6.56 11.88 -0.65
N SER A 51 -5.89 12.45 -1.65
CA SER A 51 -5.17 13.73 -1.50
C SER A 51 -4.13 13.74 -0.34
N CYS A 52 -3.58 12.58 0.01
CA CYS A 52 -2.54 12.44 1.03
C CYS A 52 -1.14 12.46 0.39
N SER A 53 -0.12 12.77 1.19
CA SER A 53 1.28 12.66 0.77
C SER A 53 2.09 11.78 1.70
N PHE A 54 3.05 11.07 1.12
CA PHE A 54 3.89 10.08 1.79
C PHE A 54 5.34 10.38 1.42
N ASP A 55 6.16 10.73 2.42
CA ASP A 55 7.59 11.04 2.25
C ASP A 55 8.47 10.21 3.20
N GLY A 56 9.47 9.52 2.64
CA GLY A 56 10.54 8.90 3.42
C GLY A 56 10.14 7.60 4.11
N GLY A 57 9.37 6.74 3.44
CA GLY A 57 8.87 5.48 4.00
C GLY A 57 9.93 4.39 4.10
N SER A 58 9.94 3.65 5.22
CA SER A 58 10.76 2.44 5.40
C SER A 58 10.06 1.14 4.96
N TYR A 59 8.89 1.27 4.36
CA TYR A 59 8.05 0.21 3.80
C TYR A 59 7.09 0.84 2.77
N SER A 60 6.22 0.07 2.11
CA SER A 60 5.18 0.62 1.24
C SER A 60 4.33 1.69 1.93
N ALA A 61 3.90 2.70 1.18
CA ALA A 61 3.09 3.79 1.72
C ALA A 61 1.67 3.31 2.07
N ILE A 62 1.05 2.58 1.14
CA ILE A 62 -0.33 2.12 1.26
C ILE A 62 -0.40 0.65 0.88
N GLY A 63 -0.94 -0.19 1.78
CA GLY A 63 -1.20 -1.60 1.55
C GLY A 63 -2.68 -1.94 1.67
N LEU A 64 -3.26 -2.47 0.60
CA LEU A 64 -4.61 -3.04 0.57
C LEU A 64 -4.54 -4.56 0.47
N TRP A 65 -4.93 -5.23 1.55
CA TRP A 65 -4.83 -6.69 1.67
C TRP A 65 -6.23 -7.27 1.93
N ASP A 66 -6.67 -8.20 1.07
CA ASP A 66 -7.99 -8.83 1.18
C ASP A 66 -9.15 -7.82 1.37
N THR A 67 -9.07 -6.74 0.60
CA THR A 67 -9.94 -5.56 0.69
C THR A 67 -10.32 -5.13 -0.72
N ASN A 68 -11.62 -4.87 -0.95
CA ASN A 68 -12.17 -4.72 -2.29
C ASN A 68 -12.83 -3.34 -2.48
N GLY A 69 -12.73 -2.78 -3.69
CA GLY A 69 -13.46 -1.57 -4.07
C GLY A 69 -12.96 -0.28 -3.43
N VAL A 70 -11.84 -0.29 -2.71
CA VAL A 70 -11.36 0.90 -1.99
C VAL A 70 -10.66 1.85 -2.96
N PRO A 71 -11.07 3.13 -3.02
CA PRO A 71 -10.37 4.14 -3.80
C PRO A 71 -9.15 4.67 -3.04
N ILE A 72 -8.03 4.67 -3.75
CA ILE A 72 -6.78 5.32 -3.41
C ILE A 72 -6.56 6.36 -4.50
N THR A 73 -6.80 7.62 -4.19
CA THR A 73 -6.94 8.69 -5.19
C THR A 73 -6.08 9.91 -4.90
N ASN A 74 -5.55 10.56 -5.92
CA ASN A 74 -4.87 11.87 -5.78
C ASN A 74 -3.70 11.90 -4.77
N ASN A 75 -3.09 10.76 -4.43
CA ASN A 75 -2.02 10.72 -3.45
C ASN A 75 -0.65 10.92 -4.11
N VAL A 76 0.31 11.45 -3.35
CA VAL A 76 1.70 11.57 -3.76
C VAL A 76 2.57 10.69 -2.87
N VAL A 77 3.30 9.74 -3.46
CA VAL A 77 4.29 8.91 -2.78
C VAL A 77 5.68 9.25 -3.31
N TYR A 78 6.55 9.67 -2.41
CA TYR A 78 7.92 10.04 -2.68
C TYR A 78 8.87 9.35 -1.71
N ASN A 79 10.03 8.91 -2.22
CA ASN A 79 11.12 8.41 -1.39
C ASN A 79 10.69 7.25 -0.46
N THR A 80 10.11 6.19 -1.03
CA THR A 80 9.63 5.03 -0.26
C THR A 80 10.50 3.80 -0.49
N TYR A 81 10.67 2.98 0.54
CA TYR A 81 11.21 1.63 0.41
C TYR A 81 10.10 0.63 0.06
N GLN A 82 10.40 -0.34 -0.81
CA GLN A 82 9.45 -1.25 -1.49
C GLN A 82 8.49 -0.51 -2.44
N SER A 83 7.47 -1.24 -2.91
CA SER A 83 6.42 -0.70 -3.77
C SER A 83 5.66 0.44 -3.08
N GLY A 84 5.29 1.50 -3.80
CA GLY A 84 4.59 2.65 -3.19
C GLY A 84 3.18 2.34 -2.75
N ILE A 85 2.41 1.72 -3.63
CA ILE A 85 1.05 1.25 -3.35
C ILE A 85 1.00 -0.24 -3.67
N VAL A 86 0.51 -1.05 -2.73
CA VAL A 86 0.33 -2.50 -2.90
C VAL A 86 -1.14 -2.84 -2.74
N THR A 87 -1.67 -3.67 -3.64
CA THR A 87 -3.06 -4.14 -3.56
C THR A 87 -3.17 -5.62 -3.92
N THR A 88 -3.97 -6.37 -3.15
CA THR A 88 -4.27 -7.78 -3.43
C THR A 88 -5.74 -8.19 -3.51
N GLY A 89 -6.68 -7.29 -3.23
CA GLY A 89 -8.13 -7.55 -3.39
C GLY A 89 -8.68 -7.22 -4.78
N GLN A 90 -10.01 -7.15 -4.90
CA GLN A 90 -10.72 -6.95 -6.16
C GLN A 90 -11.27 -5.52 -6.30
N ASN A 91 -11.32 -5.00 -7.52
CA ASN A 91 -11.94 -3.70 -7.87
C ASN A 91 -11.39 -2.49 -7.09
N ASN A 92 -10.21 -2.58 -6.49
CA ASN A 92 -9.58 -1.40 -5.90
C ASN A 92 -9.26 -0.39 -7.00
N ILE A 93 -9.45 0.89 -6.70
CA ILE A 93 -9.33 1.98 -7.65
C ILE A 93 -8.06 2.76 -7.29
N ILE A 94 -7.07 2.73 -8.17
CA ILE A 94 -5.81 3.45 -7.98
C ILE A 94 -5.77 4.53 -9.06
N ASP A 95 -6.23 5.73 -8.73
CA ASP A 95 -6.53 6.78 -9.72
C ASP A 95 -5.84 8.11 -9.37
N HIS A 96 -5.20 8.75 -10.35
CA HIS A 96 -4.49 10.04 -10.19
C HIS A 96 -3.44 10.06 -9.06
N ASN A 97 -2.80 8.92 -8.76
CA ASN A 97 -1.68 8.89 -7.80
C ASN A 97 -0.35 9.12 -8.50
N LEU A 98 0.52 9.93 -7.89
CA LEU A 98 1.90 10.09 -8.32
C LEU A 98 2.83 9.30 -7.41
N VAL A 99 3.53 8.30 -7.95
CA VAL A 99 4.61 7.61 -7.25
C VAL A 99 5.92 7.92 -7.97
N SER A 100 6.82 8.65 -7.31
CA SER A 100 8.00 9.21 -7.98
C SER A 100 9.30 8.44 -7.72
N THR A 101 9.56 8.01 -6.48
CA THR A 101 10.82 7.31 -6.14
C THR A 101 10.53 6.16 -5.19
N VAL A 102 10.86 4.95 -5.65
CA VAL A 102 10.78 3.71 -4.87
C VAL A 102 12.16 3.04 -4.83
N TYR A 103 12.56 2.57 -3.66
CA TYR A 103 13.75 1.74 -3.48
C TYR A 103 13.32 0.29 -3.41
N TRP A 104 13.78 -0.50 -4.37
CA TRP A 104 13.51 -1.93 -4.42
C TRP A 104 14.02 -2.64 -3.16
N SER A 105 13.25 -3.60 -2.62
CA SER A 105 13.65 -4.44 -1.49
C SER A 105 15.03 -5.08 -1.65
N GLY A 106 15.39 -5.47 -2.87
CA GLY A 106 16.69 -6.04 -3.20
C GLY A 106 17.88 -5.12 -2.85
N THR A 107 17.66 -3.81 -2.75
CA THR A 107 18.72 -2.84 -2.44
C THR A 107 19.20 -2.87 -0.98
N ALA A 108 18.41 -3.41 -0.06
CA ALA A 108 18.80 -3.55 1.35
C ALA A 108 19.19 -4.99 1.73
N GLN A 109 19.27 -5.92 0.77
CA GLN A 109 19.60 -7.31 1.07
C GLN A 109 21.03 -7.45 1.64
N PRO A 110 21.22 -8.34 2.64
CA PRO A 110 22.54 -8.66 3.15
C PRO A 110 23.33 -9.39 2.07
N ALA A 111 24.65 -9.19 2.03
CA ALA A 111 25.56 -9.68 0.98
C ALA A 111 25.54 -11.20 0.72
N TYR A 112 24.85 -12.00 1.54
CA TYR A 112 24.68 -13.44 1.40
C TYR A 112 23.37 -13.87 0.74
N ALA A 113 22.41 -12.97 0.52
CA ALA A 113 21.20 -13.26 -0.23
C ALA A 113 21.55 -13.30 -1.73
N ALA A 114 21.61 -14.51 -2.29
CA ALA A 114 22.10 -14.71 -3.65
C ALA A 114 21.14 -14.18 -4.75
N PHE A 115 19.87 -13.93 -4.41
CA PHE A 115 18.84 -13.51 -5.36
C PHE A 115 17.56 -13.02 -4.66
N ASP A 116 17.01 -11.87 -5.06
CA ASP A 116 15.64 -11.43 -4.72
C ASP A 116 14.71 -11.66 -5.91
N ILE A 117 13.62 -12.39 -5.69
CA ILE A 117 12.57 -12.64 -6.71
C ILE A 117 11.43 -11.64 -6.63
N ASN A 118 11.40 -10.78 -5.60
CA ASN A 118 10.45 -9.70 -5.53
C ASN A 118 10.90 -8.60 -6.48
N TYR A 119 9.99 -8.13 -7.33
CA TYR A 119 10.23 -7.00 -8.21
C TYR A 119 9.28 -5.89 -7.79
N ASP A 120 9.75 -5.01 -6.90
CA ASP A 120 8.96 -3.87 -6.45
C ASP A 120 8.69 -2.91 -7.61
N GLY A 121 7.42 -2.57 -7.80
CA GLY A 121 6.98 -1.57 -8.75
C GLY A 121 6.54 -0.31 -8.03
N ALA A 122 6.41 0.81 -8.75
CA ALA A 122 5.79 2.01 -8.20
C ALA A 122 4.40 1.71 -7.60
N ILE A 123 3.61 0.91 -8.33
CA ILE A 123 2.35 0.33 -7.88
C ILE A 123 2.42 -1.17 -8.15
N MET A 124 2.13 -1.99 -7.15
CA MET A 124 2.08 -3.44 -7.25
C MET A 124 0.66 -3.94 -7.03
N SER A 125 0.08 -4.53 -8.07
CA SER A 125 -1.18 -5.26 -7.99
C SER A 125 -0.90 -6.76 -8.08
N ARG A 126 -1.07 -7.50 -6.97
CA ARG A 126 -0.74 -8.92 -6.89
C ARG A 126 -1.98 -9.73 -6.54
N ASP A 127 -2.28 -10.80 -7.27
CA ASP A 127 -3.44 -11.67 -7.01
C ASP A 127 -4.82 -10.97 -7.12
N ALA A 128 -4.84 -9.68 -7.48
CA ALA A 128 -6.04 -8.91 -7.74
C ALA A 128 -6.66 -9.27 -9.09
N THR A 129 -7.99 -9.46 -9.12
CA THR A 129 -8.69 -9.87 -10.34
C THR A 129 -9.16 -8.71 -11.22
N SER A 130 -9.11 -7.48 -10.71
CA SER A 130 -9.61 -6.28 -11.40
C SER A 130 -9.13 -5.03 -10.69
N VAL A 131 -8.02 -4.45 -11.13
CA VAL A 131 -7.58 -3.12 -10.64
C VAL A 131 -7.83 -2.10 -11.75
N VAL A 132 -8.44 -0.98 -11.40
CA VAL A 132 -8.53 0.19 -12.30
C VAL A 132 -7.36 1.10 -11.97
N MET A 133 -6.50 1.32 -12.97
CA MET A 133 -5.39 2.28 -12.89
C MET A 133 -5.62 3.36 -13.95
N THR A 134 -5.77 4.60 -13.52
CA THR A 134 -6.04 5.76 -14.37
C THR A 134 -5.22 6.98 -13.96
#